data_AF-A0A4Y3QSP8-F1
#
_entry.id   AF-A0A4Y3QSP8-F1
#
_cell.length_a   1.000
_cell.length_b   1.000
_cell.length_c   1.000
_cell.angle_alpha   90.00
_cell.angle_beta   90.00
_cell.angle_gamma   90.00
#
_symmetry.space_group_name_H-M   'P 1'
#
loop_
_entity.id
_entity.type
_entity.pdbx_description
1 polymer ?
#
loop_
_entity_poly.entity_id
_entity_poly.type
_entity_poly.pdbx_seq_one_letter_code
_entity_poly.pdbx_strand_id
1 'polypeptide(L)' 'MSSDIDRRERYARSLYGTLGFSAERHPWEGLAPARREIWYTRAEAAMAVADEEIAEALRRARHG' A
#
# COMPACT_ATOMS: atom_id res chain seq x y z
N MET A 1 4.00 0.04 -17.59
CA MET A 1 2.81 0.58 -16.90
C MET A 1 2.05 -0.47 -16.08
N SER A 2 1.99 -1.77 -16.44
CA SER A 2 1.32 -2.80 -15.61
C SER A 2 1.93 -2.98 -14.21
N SER A 3 3.27 -2.94 -14.11
CA SER A 3 4.04 -3.14 -12.87
C SER A 3 3.56 -2.30 -11.68
N ASP A 4 3.27 -1.01 -11.91
CA ASP A 4 2.95 -0.08 -10.82
C ASP A 4 1.50 -0.25 -10.35
N ILE A 5 0.58 -0.54 -11.27
CA ILE A 5 -0.81 -0.86 -10.93
C ILE A 5 -0.85 -2.16 -10.12
N ASP A 6 -0.09 -3.18 -10.53
CA ASP A 6 0.01 -4.46 -9.83
C ASP A 6 0.69 -4.33 -8.45
N ARG A 7 1.67 -3.42 -8.32
CA ARG A 7 2.28 -3.07 -7.03
C ARG A 7 1.27 -2.34 -6.13
N ARG A 8 0.56 -1.35 -6.66
CA ARG A 8 -0.46 -0.59 -5.92
C ARG A 8 -1.59 -1.49 -5.42
N GLU A 9 -2.10 -2.39 -6.26
CA GLU A 9 -3.14 -3.35 -5.91
C GLU A 9 -2.72 -4.24 -4.74
N ARG A 10 -1.50 -4.79 -4.78
CA ARG A 10 -0.98 -5.65 -3.71
C ARG A 10 -0.86 -4.90 -2.37
N TYR A 11 -0.32 -3.68 -2.39
CA TYR A 11 -0.21 -2.87 -1.19
C TYR A 11 -1.59 -2.49 -0.63
N ALA A 12 -2.53 -2.10 -1.49
CA ALA A 12 -3.88 -1.74 -1.06
C ALA A 12 -4.61 -2.95 -0.44
N ARG A 13 -4.50 -4.14 -1.06
CA ARG A 13 -5.05 -5.39 -0.51
C ARG A 13 -4.42 -5.73 0.85
N SER A 14 -3.10 -5.61 0.95
CA SER A 14 -2.40 -5.88 2.22
C SER A 14 -2.82 -4.90 3.31
N LEU A 15 -2.87 -3.60 3.02
CA LEU A 15 -3.31 -2.59 3.97
C LEU A 15 -4.76 -2.79 4.39
N TYR A 16 -5.64 -3.19 3.45
CA TYR A 16 -7.02 -3.50 3.76
C TYR A 16 -7.14 -4.70 4.71
N GLY A 17 -6.40 -5.77 4.44
CA GLY A 17 -6.39 -6.96 5.30
C GLY A 17 -5.84 -6.68 6.70
N THR A 18 -4.83 -5.82 6.81
CA THR A 18 -4.18 -5.53 8.10
C THR A 18 -4.92 -4.47 8.92
N LEU A 19 -5.44 -3.41 8.28
CA LEU A 19 -5.99 -2.23 8.96
C LEU A 19 -7.50 -2.08 8.80
N GLY A 20 -8.11 -2.82 7.87
CA GLY A 20 -9.54 -2.76 7.59
C GLY A 20 -10.35 -3.54 8.63
N PHE A 21 -10.96 -2.84 9.57
CA PHE A 21 -11.83 -3.43 10.60
C PHE A 21 -12.96 -4.33 10.05
N SER A 22 -13.36 -4.14 8.79
CA SER A 22 -14.44 -4.89 8.16
C SER A 22 -13.99 -5.93 7.12
N ALA A 23 -12.68 -6.18 6.98
CA ALA A 23 -12.13 -7.06 5.95
C ALA A 23 -12.70 -8.50 6.00
N GLU A 24 -13.00 -9.02 7.19
CA GLU A 24 -13.59 -10.35 7.36
C GLU A 24 -15.02 -10.46 6.84
N ARG A 25 -15.79 -9.37 6.91
CA ARG A 25 -17.21 -9.32 6.50
C ARG A 25 -17.41 -8.78 5.09
N HIS A 26 -16.43 -8.07 4.57
CA HIS A 26 -16.46 -7.46 3.25
C HIS A 26 -15.16 -7.79 2.51
N PRO A 27 -15.08 -8.94 1.82
CA PRO A 27 -13.87 -9.32 1.11
C PRO A 27 -13.54 -8.27 0.04
N TRP A 28 -12.24 -8.08 -0.22
CA TRP A 28 -11.72 -7.08 -1.16
C TRP A 28 -12.39 -7.16 -2.53
N GLU A 29 -12.60 -8.38 -3.03
CA GLU A 29 -13.22 -8.70 -4.32
C GLU A 29 -14.67 -8.21 -4.41
N GLY A 30 -15.35 -8.05 -3.28
CA GLY A 30 -16.72 -7.53 -3.18
C GLY A 30 -16.81 -6.02 -2.90
N LEU A 31 -15.69 -5.33 -2.69
CA LEU A 31 -15.71 -3.88 -2.45
C LEU A 31 -16.12 -3.10 -3.69
N ALA A 32 -17.00 -2.10 -3.48
CA ALA A 32 -17.31 -1.11 -4.51
C ALA A 32 -16.04 -0.34 -4.94
N PRO A 33 -15.93 0.07 -6.21
CA PRO A 33 -14.74 0.77 -6.72
C PRO A 33 -14.33 1.98 -5.87
N ALA A 34 -15.29 2.82 -5.47
CA ALA A 34 -15.03 4.00 -4.64
C ALA A 34 -14.41 3.66 -3.27
N ARG A 35 -14.73 2.49 -2.70
CA ARG A 35 -14.10 2.04 -1.45
C ARG A 35 -12.67 1.55 -1.67
N ARG A 36 -12.37 0.94 -2.83
CA ARG A 36 -11.01 0.52 -3.19
C ARG A 36 -10.10 1.72 -3.40
N GLU A 37 -10.60 2.80 -3.99
CA GLU A 37 -9.83 4.05 -4.19
C GLU A 37 -9.23 4.61 -2.90
N ILE A 38 -9.97 4.57 -1.79
CA ILE A 38 -9.45 4.99 -0.48
C ILE A 38 -8.21 4.18 -0.08
N TRP A 39 -8.23 2.88 -0.34
CA TRP A 39 -7.11 1.99 -0.03
C TRP A 39 -5.96 2.14 -1.02
N TYR A 40 -6.24 2.47 -2.29
CA TYR A 40 -5.20 2.83 -3.25
C TYR A 40 -4.46 4.10 -2.84
N THR A 41 -5.16 5.16 -2.46
CA THR A 41 -4.53 6.40 -1.96
C THR A 41 -3.67 6.12 -0.72
N ARG A 42 -4.15 5.29 0.20
CA ARG A 42 -3.37 4.88 1.38
C ARG A 42 -2.13 4.06 1.00
N ALA A 43 -2.26 3.17 0.01
CA ALA A 43 -1.15 2.38 -0.50
C ALA A 43 -0.08 3.26 -1.14
N GLU A 44 -0.47 4.24 -1.95
CA GLU A 44 0.44 5.21 -2.56
C GLU A 44 1.20 6.00 -1.49
N ALA A 45 0.50 6.52 -0.47
CA ALA A 45 1.14 7.22 0.64
C ALA A 45 2.12 6.33 1.43
N ALA A 46 1.72 5.09 1.73
CA ALA A 46 2.57 4.15 2.47
C ALA A 46 3.83 3.76 1.66
N MET A 47 3.69 3.57 0.34
CA MET A 47 4.83 3.27 -0.53
C MET A 47 5.80 4.46 -0.58
N ALA A 48 5.30 5.69 -0.70
CA ALA A 48 6.16 6.88 -0.72
C ALA A 48 6.98 7.02 0.58
N VAL A 49 6.33 6.85 1.74
CA VAL A 49 7.02 6.89 3.03
C VAL A 49 8.07 5.76 3.14
N ALA A 50 7.71 4.54 2.75
CA ALA A 50 8.64 3.42 2.79
C ALA A 50 9.85 3.64 1.87
N ASP A 51 9.65 4.17 0.67
CA ASP A 51 10.73 4.47 -0.27
C ASP A 51 11.67 5.56 0.31
N GLU A 52 11.14 6.59 1.01
CA GLU A 52 11.93 7.60 1.72
C GLU A 52 12.77 7.01 2.85
N GLU A 53 12.16 6.19 3.71
CA GLU A 53 12.84 5.53 4.84
C GLU A 53 13.95 4.59 4.37
N ILE A 54 13.70 3.81 3.31
CA ILE A 54 14.70 2.92 2.71
C ILE A 54 15.86 3.75 2.14
N ALA A 55 15.58 4.84 1.41
CA ALA A 55 16.61 5.70 0.86
C ALA A 55 17.46 6.36 1.96
N GLU A 56 16.86 6.74 3.08
CA GLU A 56 17.60 7.24 4.24
C GLU A 56 18.48 6.15 4.89
N ALA A 57 17.93 4.96 5.12
CA ALA A 57 18.68 3.84 5.69
C ALA A 57 19.90 3.47 4.83
N LEU A 58 19.73 3.43 3.51
CA LEU A 58 20.82 3.17 2.56
C LEU A 58 21.89 4.28 2.57
N ARG A 59 21.48 5.55 2.72
CA ARG A 59 22.45 6.65 2.89
C ARG A 59 23.24 6.48 4.17
N ARG A 60 22.59 6.21 5.30
CA ARG A 60 23.26 6.00 6.60
C ARG A 60 24.25 4.82 6.53
N ALA A 61 23.86 3.70 5.93
CA ALA A 61 24.71 2.52 5.78
C ALA A 61 25.96 2.73 4.91
N ARG A 62 25.95 3.71 3.99
CA ARG A 62 27.10 4.04 3.14
C ARG A 62 28.08 5.01 3.82
N HIS A 63 27.64 5.74 4.83
CA HIS A 63 28.42 6.78 5.50
C HIS A 63 28.89 6.40 6.92
N GLY A 64 28.52 5.22 7.43
CA GLY A 64 29.03 4.64 8.67
C GLY A 64 30.01 3.51 8.40
#